data_AF-A0A925M3P0-F1
#
_entry.id   AF-A0A925M3P0-F1
#
_cell.length_a   1.000
_cell.length_b   1.000
_cell.length_c   1.000
_cell.angle_alpha   90.00
_cell.angle_beta   90.00
_cell.angle_gamma   90.00
#
_symmetry.space_group_name_H-M   'P 1'
#
loop_
_entity.id
_entity.type
_entity.pdbx_description
1 polymer ?
#
loop_
_entity_poly.entity_id
_entity_poly.type
_entity_poly.pdbx_seq_one_letter_code
_entity_poly.pdbx_strand_id
1 'polypeptide(L)'
;MTAGLTETQLRHLREGSQLKYHGVQWLVQDYSTYTDDNGYETEEWQLKSSSGKAYYLLREVDPQNPETLVHWYLAEELRYPTLIDPQTARDRLTTVGDDMRSCTAPYPELQLFNRVYAFESQTEGDYDSDGNTRHRITWDYWDKAHLWNLALEAWSDNTLSVYSTREVQPADFTEIQSSNRAALGAGQSNSFSADVDSIQAFNNQALNKRESRSREFAIAWIVTIVGFFLMISGI
;
A
#
# COMPACT_ATOMS: atom_id res chain seq x y z
N MET A 1 3.96 -18.64 21.41
CA MET A 1 4.55 -18.28 20.12
C MET A 1 3.50 -18.57 19.06
N THR A 2 2.86 -17.53 18.53
CA THR A 2 1.91 -17.67 17.42
C THR A 2 2.74 -17.87 16.14
N ALA A 3 2.46 -18.91 15.36
CA ALA A 3 3.17 -19.13 14.11
C ALA A 3 2.84 -17.99 13.13
N GLY A 4 3.87 -17.38 12.53
CA GLY A 4 3.72 -16.43 11.44
C GLY A 4 3.09 -17.08 10.21
N LEU A 5 2.48 -16.28 9.35
CA LEU A 5 1.81 -16.78 8.14
C LEU A 5 2.83 -17.08 7.03
N THR A 6 2.49 -18.04 6.17
CA THR A 6 3.22 -18.29 4.92
C THR A 6 2.74 -17.35 3.82
N GLU A 7 3.58 -17.14 2.81
CA GLU A 7 3.18 -16.40 1.60
C GLU A 7 1.88 -16.96 1.01
N THR A 8 1.79 -18.28 0.89
CA THR A 8 0.58 -18.96 0.40
C THR A 8 -0.64 -18.59 1.23
N GLN A 9 -0.55 -18.55 2.55
CA GLN A 9 -1.68 -18.20 3.41
C GLN A 9 -2.16 -16.75 3.21
N LEU A 10 -1.23 -15.79 3.12
CA LEU A 10 -1.59 -14.39 2.85
C LEU A 10 -2.23 -14.20 1.48
N ARG A 11 -1.75 -14.90 0.45
CA ARG A 11 -2.33 -14.80 -0.90
C ARG A 11 -3.77 -15.28 -1.01
N HIS A 12 -4.28 -16.06 -0.05
CA HIS A 12 -5.68 -16.48 -0.02
C HIS A 12 -6.61 -15.46 0.64
N LEU A 13 -6.08 -14.36 1.17
CA LEU A 13 -6.88 -13.29 1.73
C LEU A 13 -7.75 -12.64 0.66
N ARG A 14 -9.04 -12.53 0.94
CA ARG A 14 -10.04 -11.87 0.10
C ARG A 14 -10.91 -10.97 0.97
N GLU A 15 -11.74 -10.13 0.35
CA GLU A 15 -12.70 -9.28 1.06
C GLU A 15 -13.44 -10.06 2.17
N GLY A 16 -13.51 -9.45 3.35
CA GLY A 16 -14.09 -10.07 4.55
C GLY A 16 -13.12 -10.92 5.37
N SER A 17 -11.94 -11.25 4.85
CA SER A 17 -10.90 -11.95 5.63
C SER A 17 -10.30 -11.03 6.67
N GLN A 18 -9.78 -11.60 7.75
CA GLN A 18 -9.12 -10.87 8.82
C GLN A 18 -7.74 -11.46 9.09
N LEU A 19 -6.81 -10.62 9.51
CA LEU A 19 -5.46 -10.99 9.92
C LEU A 19 -4.98 -10.09 11.05
N LYS A 20 -3.94 -10.51 11.78
CA LYS A 20 -3.25 -9.68 12.77
C LYS A 20 -1.88 -9.25 12.28
N TYR A 21 -1.55 -7.99 12.56
CA TYR A 21 -0.24 -7.41 12.33
C TYR A 21 0.15 -6.55 13.53
N HIS A 22 1.30 -6.85 14.14
CA HIS A 22 1.74 -6.24 15.42
C HIS A 22 0.64 -6.19 16.51
N GLY A 23 -0.16 -7.25 16.62
CA GLY A 23 -1.22 -7.36 17.61
C GLY A 23 -2.52 -6.60 17.29
N VAL A 24 -2.55 -5.83 16.20
CA VAL A 24 -3.76 -5.16 15.70
C VAL A 24 -4.46 -6.06 14.69
N GLN A 25 -5.79 -6.18 14.80
CA GLN A 25 -6.62 -6.91 13.84
C GLN A 25 -7.02 -6.00 12.67
N TRP A 26 -6.89 -6.54 11.46
CA TRP A 26 -7.16 -5.87 10.21
C TRP A 26 -8.18 -6.67 9.40
N LEU A 27 -9.12 -5.97 8.78
CA LEU A 27 -10.06 -6.52 7.81
C LEU A 27 -9.55 -6.21 6.40
N VAL A 28 -9.59 -7.22 5.54
CA VAL A 28 -9.43 -7.05 4.10
C VAL A 28 -10.72 -6.47 3.54
N GLN A 29 -10.66 -5.23 3.07
CA GLN A 29 -11.79 -4.52 2.45
C GLN A 29 -11.85 -4.71 0.95
N ASP A 30 -10.69 -4.82 0.30
CA ASP A 30 -10.59 -5.00 -1.14
C ASP A 30 -9.35 -5.82 -1.48
N TYR A 31 -9.37 -6.38 -2.68
CA TYR A 31 -8.27 -7.13 -3.29
C TYR A 31 -8.22 -6.86 -4.78
N SER A 32 -7.04 -6.49 -5.27
CA SER A 32 -6.79 -6.23 -6.68
C SER A 32 -5.48 -6.87 -7.15
N THR A 33 -5.38 -7.06 -8.45
CA THR A 33 -4.19 -7.60 -9.12
C THR A 33 -3.90 -6.79 -10.36
N TYR A 34 -2.62 -6.59 -10.63
CA TYR A 34 -2.12 -5.84 -11.77
C TYR A 34 -0.96 -6.59 -12.41
N THR A 35 -0.86 -6.49 -13.73
CA THR A 35 0.27 -7.02 -14.49
C THR A 35 0.60 -6.02 -15.58
N ASP A 36 1.88 -5.68 -15.73
CA ASP A 36 2.33 -4.83 -16.83
C ASP A 36 2.69 -5.67 -18.08
N ASP A 37 2.94 -4.99 -19.20
CA ASP A 37 3.29 -5.66 -20.47
C ASP A 37 4.65 -6.39 -20.40
N ASN A 38 5.48 -6.10 -19.40
CA ASN A 38 6.79 -6.73 -19.19
C ASN A 38 6.70 -7.97 -18.28
N GLY A 39 5.54 -8.23 -17.67
CA GLY A 39 5.30 -9.35 -16.77
C GLY A 39 5.54 -9.04 -15.29
N TYR A 40 5.71 -7.76 -14.91
CA TYR A 40 5.71 -7.35 -13.51
C TYR A 40 4.31 -7.54 -12.92
N GLU A 41 4.21 -8.26 -11.81
CA GLU A 41 2.94 -8.56 -11.17
C GLU A 41 2.84 -7.90 -9.79
N THR A 42 1.69 -7.26 -9.52
CA THR A 42 1.35 -6.71 -8.21
C THR A 42 0.03 -7.31 -7.72
N GLU A 43 0.01 -7.85 -6.51
CA GLU A 43 -1.22 -8.13 -5.76
C GLU A 43 -1.35 -7.10 -4.63
N GLU A 44 -2.55 -6.54 -4.44
CA GLU A 44 -2.82 -5.51 -3.42
C GLU A 44 -4.02 -5.90 -2.56
N TRP A 45 -3.88 -5.71 -1.24
CA TRP A 45 -4.97 -5.84 -0.26
C TRP A 45 -5.15 -4.54 0.51
N GLN A 46 -6.34 -3.98 0.46
CA GLN A 46 -6.70 -2.87 1.35
C GLN A 46 -7.10 -3.42 2.72
N LEU A 47 -6.30 -3.11 3.73
CA LEU A 47 -6.48 -3.50 5.11
C LEU A 47 -7.06 -2.35 5.94
N LYS A 48 -8.06 -2.62 6.77
CA LYS A 48 -8.65 -1.61 7.67
C LYS A 48 -8.77 -2.11 9.09
N SER A 49 -8.30 -1.30 10.03
CA SER A 49 -8.48 -1.55 11.47
C SER A 49 -9.80 -0.97 11.97
N SER A 50 -10.24 -1.43 13.14
CA SER A 50 -11.43 -0.88 13.83
C SER A 50 -11.31 0.61 14.20
N SER A 51 -10.09 1.13 14.31
CA SER A 51 -9.84 2.57 14.54
C SER A 51 -10.08 3.44 13.31
N GLY A 52 -10.33 2.84 12.15
CA GLY A 52 -10.45 3.53 10.87
C GLY A 52 -9.13 3.74 10.13
N LYS A 53 -7.99 3.36 10.73
CA LYS A 53 -6.70 3.33 10.04
C LYS A 53 -6.72 2.30 8.91
N ALA A 54 -6.15 2.67 7.76
CA ALA A 54 -6.05 1.83 6.58
C ALA A 54 -4.59 1.62 6.18
N TYR A 55 -4.28 0.43 5.69
CA TYR A 55 -3.01 0.05 5.08
C TYR A 55 -3.25 -0.65 3.75
N TYR A 56 -2.24 -0.61 2.89
CA TYR A 56 -2.19 -1.41 1.68
C TYR A 56 -1.07 -2.40 1.83
N LEU A 57 -1.42 -3.69 1.80
CA LEU A 57 -0.45 -4.77 1.72
C LEU A 57 -0.22 -5.05 0.23
N LEU A 58 1.03 -5.05 -0.19
CA LEU A 58 1.43 -5.24 -1.58
C LEU A 58 2.33 -6.46 -1.66
N ARG A 59 2.18 -7.23 -2.73
CA ARG A 59 3.09 -8.30 -3.14
C ARG A 59 3.55 -8.00 -4.55
N GLU A 60 4.85 -8.02 -4.77
CA GLU A 60 5.45 -7.69 -6.07
C GLU A 60 6.33 -8.83 -6.57
N VAL A 61 6.18 -9.14 -7.85
CA VAL A 61 7.01 -10.11 -8.57
C VAL A 61 7.57 -9.43 -9.80
N ASP A 62 8.89 -9.24 -9.79
CA ASP A 62 9.61 -8.72 -10.94
C ASP A 62 10.14 -9.90 -11.79
N PRO A 63 9.76 -10.01 -13.07
CA PRO A 63 10.22 -11.07 -13.97
C PRO A 63 11.73 -11.02 -14.25
N GLN A 64 12.40 -9.89 -13.98
CA GLN A 64 13.86 -9.79 -14.06
C GLN A 64 14.55 -10.45 -12.86
N ASN A 65 13.84 -10.59 -11.74
CA ASN A 65 14.34 -11.23 -10.54
C ASN A 65 14.07 -12.75 -10.57
N PRO A 66 14.85 -13.55 -9.80
CA PRO A 66 14.51 -14.96 -9.63
C PRO A 66 13.09 -15.09 -9.08
N GLU A 67 12.30 -16.07 -9.56
CA GLU A 67 10.91 -16.31 -9.10
C GLU A 67 10.77 -16.45 -7.57
N THR A 68 11.86 -16.82 -6.89
CA THR A 68 11.94 -16.94 -5.43
C THR A 68 12.05 -15.61 -4.69
N LEU A 69 12.37 -14.53 -5.39
CA LEU A 69 12.52 -13.20 -4.84
C LEU A 69 11.21 -12.45 -5.02
N VAL A 70 10.34 -12.61 -4.03
CA VAL A 70 9.04 -11.94 -3.93
C VAL A 70 9.13 -10.91 -2.83
N HIS A 71 8.78 -9.66 -3.15
CA HIS A 71 8.77 -8.60 -2.17
C HIS A 71 7.37 -8.34 -1.63
N TRP A 72 7.29 -8.00 -0.35
CA TRP A 72 6.05 -7.63 0.31
C TRP A 72 6.20 -6.27 0.96
N TYR A 73 5.23 -5.39 0.76
CA TYR A 73 5.25 -4.06 1.31
C TYR A 73 3.97 -3.76 2.08
N LEU A 74 4.09 -2.90 3.09
CA LEU A 74 2.95 -2.34 3.78
C LEU A 74 3.03 -0.81 3.69
N ALA A 75 2.07 -0.22 2.97
CA ALA A 75 1.97 1.20 2.73
C ALA A 75 0.87 1.84 3.60
N GLU A 76 1.17 3.02 4.13
CA GLU A 76 0.23 3.89 4.83
C GLU A 76 0.13 5.22 4.09
N GLU A 77 -1.08 5.61 3.70
CA GLU A 77 -1.34 7.00 3.31
C GLU A 77 -1.35 7.89 4.56
N LEU A 78 -0.46 8.87 4.58
CA LEU A 78 -0.29 9.79 5.69
C LEU A 78 -1.23 10.98 5.57
N ARG A 79 -1.96 11.26 6.64
CA ARG A 79 -2.81 12.45 6.73
C ARG A 79 -2.04 13.60 7.32
N TYR A 80 -1.86 14.66 6.53
CA TYR A 80 -1.17 15.90 6.92
C TYR A 80 0.26 15.68 7.48
N PRO A 81 1.14 14.94 6.77
CA PRO A 81 2.51 14.76 7.23
C PRO A 81 3.32 16.06 7.14
N THR A 82 4.21 16.32 8.09
CA THR A 82 5.17 17.42 7.98
C THR A 82 6.36 16.99 7.13
N LEU A 83 6.51 17.58 5.95
CA LEU A 83 7.50 17.21 4.96
C LEU A 83 8.59 18.27 4.89
N ILE A 84 9.69 18.06 5.60
CA ILE A 84 10.73 19.09 5.75
C ILE A 84 11.80 18.95 4.66
N ASP A 85 12.10 20.06 3.98
CA ASP A 85 13.33 20.19 3.20
C ASP A 85 14.51 20.43 4.17
N PRO A 86 15.46 19.48 4.29
CA PRO A 86 16.55 19.58 5.27
C PRO A 86 17.51 20.73 5.00
N GLN A 87 17.59 21.25 3.77
CA GLN A 87 18.47 22.37 3.41
C GLN A 87 17.89 23.72 3.84
N THR A 88 16.57 23.85 3.88
CA THR A 88 15.90 25.12 4.19
C THR A 88 15.07 25.10 5.48
N ALA A 89 14.91 23.93 6.08
CA ALA A 89 14.03 23.67 7.22
C ALA A 89 12.56 24.10 7.01
N ARG A 90 12.13 24.21 5.74
CA ARG A 90 10.75 24.56 5.38
C ARG A 90 9.91 23.31 5.21
N ASP A 91 8.67 23.38 5.69
CA ASP A 91 7.64 22.40 5.32
C ASP A 91 7.23 22.61 3.87
N ARG A 92 7.22 21.53 3.10
CA ARG A 92 6.93 21.48 1.67
C ARG A 92 5.58 20.85 1.36
N LEU A 93 4.84 20.36 2.36
CA LEU A 93 3.59 19.63 2.12
C LEU A 93 2.63 20.38 1.18
N THR A 94 2.49 21.71 1.37
CA THR A 94 1.55 22.52 0.59
C THR A 94 2.08 22.97 -0.77
N THR A 95 3.36 22.80 -1.07
CA THR A 95 3.98 23.27 -2.33
C THR A 95 4.48 22.14 -3.21
N VAL A 96 4.87 21.00 -2.63
CA VAL A 96 5.54 19.92 -3.36
C VAL A 96 4.69 19.37 -4.51
N GLY A 97 3.37 19.27 -4.34
CA GLY A 97 2.49 18.82 -5.43
C GLY A 97 2.49 19.78 -6.62
N ASP A 98 2.55 21.09 -6.37
CA ASP A 98 2.64 22.10 -7.43
C ASP A 98 4.02 22.10 -8.08
N ASP A 99 5.08 21.89 -7.28
CA ASP A 99 6.45 21.76 -7.79
C ASP A 99 6.57 20.57 -8.75
N MET A 100 6.00 19.41 -8.38
CA MET A 100 5.91 18.20 -9.21
C MET A 100 5.19 18.48 -10.53
N ARG A 101 3.98 19.06 -10.48
CA ARG A 101 3.17 19.39 -11.67
C ARG A 101 3.80 20.46 -12.56
N SER A 102 4.67 21.30 -12.00
CA SER A 102 5.39 22.34 -12.75
C SER A 102 6.69 21.83 -13.38
N CYS A 103 6.93 20.52 -13.35
CA CYS A 103 8.17 19.87 -13.83
C CYS A 103 9.43 20.46 -13.19
N THR A 104 9.33 20.86 -11.91
CA THR A 104 10.50 21.28 -11.13
C THR A 104 11.37 20.06 -10.85
N ALA A 105 12.68 20.26 -10.73
CA ALA A 105 13.57 19.20 -10.28
C ALA A 105 13.12 18.69 -8.89
N PRO A 106 13.10 17.36 -8.65
CA PRO A 106 12.82 16.79 -7.35
C PRO A 106 13.74 17.36 -6.27
N TYR A 107 13.20 17.51 -5.05
CA TYR A 107 14.04 17.83 -3.90
C TYR A 107 15.06 16.69 -3.71
N PRO A 108 16.36 16.96 -3.56
CA PRO A 108 17.34 15.86 -3.42
C PRO A 108 17.07 14.98 -2.20
N GLU A 109 16.58 15.60 -1.12
CA GLU A 109 16.23 14.93 0.12
C GLU A 109 14.97 15.58 0.73
N LEU A 110 14.20 14.76 1.43
CA LEU A 110 13.07 15.19 2.25
C LEU A 110 13.11 14.47 3.60
N GLN A 111 12.67 15.15 4.65
CA GLN A 111 12.62 14.60 6.00
C GLN A 111 11.17 14.44 6.48
N LEU A 112 10.87 13.25 7.01
CA LEU A 112 9.58 12.88 7.60
C LEU A 112 9.81 12.01 8.84
N PHE A 113 9.11 12.27 9.95
CA PHE A 113 9.22 11.51 11.21
C PHE A 113 10.66 11.27 11.71
N ASN A 114 11.54 12.28 11.57
CA ASN A 114 12.98 12.22 11.88
C ASN A 114 13.81 11.28 11.00
N ARG A 115 13.27 10.84 9.86
CA ARG A 115 14.01 10.10 8.84
C ARG A 115 14.23 10.98 7.63
N VAL A 116 15.46 10.97 7.10
CA VAL A 116 15.80 11.61 5.83
C VAL A 116 15.70 10.58 4.73
N TYR A 117 15.02 10.94 3.66
CA TYR A 117 14.83 10.14 2.45
C TYR A 117 15.47 10.86 1.28
N ALA A 118 16.28 10.16 0.49
CA ALA A 118 16.90 10.67 -0.72
C ALA A 118 16.02 10.34 -1.92
N PHE A 119 15.90 11.27 -2.86
CA PHE A 119 15.18 11.05 -4.11
C PHE A 119 15.85 9.92 -4.91
N GLU A 120 15.05 8.98 -5.41
CA GLU A 120 15.53 7.85 -6.19
C GLU A 120 14.99 7.87 -7.62
N SER A 121 13.68 8.06 -7.78
CA SER A 121 13.05 7.97 -9.09
C SER A 121 11.78 8.82 -9.20
N GLN A 122 11.42 9.11 -10.46
CA GLN A 122 10.16 9.72 -10.83
C GLN A 122 9.48 8.83 -11.86
N THR A 123 8.18 8.64 -11.70
CA THR A 123 7.31 8.01 -12.71
C THR A 123 6.11 8.92 -12.99
N GLU A 124 5.51 8.78 -14.16
CA GLU A 124 4.28 9.51 -14.51
C GLU A 124 3.43 8.69 -15.49
N GLY A 125 2.12 8.92 -15.45
CA GLY A 125 1.21 8.19 -16.32
C GLY A 125 -0.24 8.64 -16.19
N ASP A 126 -1.05 8.18 -17.13
CA ASP A 126 -2.50 8.39 -17.16
C ASP A 126 -3.23 7.17 -16.62
N TYR A 127 -4.17 7.40 -15.71
CA TYR A 127 -4.89 6.37 -14.96
C TYR A 127 -6.39 6.52 -15.13
N ASP A 128 -7.05 5.49 -15.64
CA ASP A 128 -8.50 5.46 -15.74
C ASP A 128 -9.12 4.99 -14.42
N SER A 129 -9.83 5.90 -13.75
CA SER A 129 -10.64 5.59 -12.56
C SER A 129 -12.06 6.09 -12.77
N ASP A 130 -13.04 5.20 -12.63
CA ASP A 130 -14.47 5.49 -12.76
C ASP A 130 -14.86 6.20 -14.08
N GLY A 131 -14.18 5.85 -15.17
CA GLY A 131 -14.41 6.44 -16.50
C GLY A 131 -13.80 7.83 -16.69
N ASN A 132 -12.97 8.29 -15.77
CA ASN A 132 -12.17 9.50 -15.91
C ASN A 132 -10.69 9.15 -15.92
N THR A 133 -9.98 9.59 -16.95
CA THR A 133 -8.52 9.54 -17.01
C THR A 133 -7.95 10.66 -16.14
N ARG A 134 -7.05 10.32 -15.22
CA ARG A 134 -6.30 11.27 -14.39
C ARG A 134 -4.81 11.04 -14.56
N HIS A 135 -4.08 12.13 -14.74
CA HIS A 135 -2.62 12.09 -14.79
C HIS A 135 -2.06 12.09 -13.37
N ARG A 136 -1.04 11.27 -13.11
CA ARG A 136 -0.32 11.19 -11.84
C ARG A 136 1.17 11.26 -12.08
N ILE A 137 1.87 12.06 -11.27
CA ILE A 137 3.33 12.08 -11.16
C ILE A 137 3.68 11.51 -9.79
N THR A 138 4.60 10.57 -9.74
CA THR A 138 5.11 9.99 -8.50
C THR A 138 6.58 10.35 -8.32
N TRP A 139 6.94 10.81 -7.13
CA TRP A 139 8.34 10.91 -6.69
C TRP A 139 8.60 9.92 -5.56
N ASP A 140 9.57 9.05 -5.76
CA ASP A 140 9.98 8.03 -4.82
C ASP A 140 11.26 8.42 -4.10
N TYR A 141 11.22 8.34 -2.78
CA TYR A 141 12.35 8.63 -1.91
C TYR A 141 12.61 7.46 -0.98
N TRP A 142 13.89 7.14 -0.77
CA TRP A 142 14.32 6.06 0.10
C TRP A 142 15.18 6.54 1.24
N ASP A 143 15.01 5.92 2.39
CA ASP A 143 15.97 6.10 3.46
C ASP A 143 17.30 5.44 3.11
N LYS A 144 18.38 5.88 3.77
CA LYS A 144 19.73 5.40 3.47
C LYS A 144 19.87 3.87 3.55
N ALA A 145 19.10 3.23 4.42
CA ALA A 145 19.12 1.79 4.62
C ALA A 145 18.26 1.01 3.61
N HIS A 146 17.48 1.71 2.78
CA HIS A 146 16.49 1.14 1.86
C HIS A 146 15.47 0.24 2.58
N LEU A 147 15.04 0.66 3.76
CA LEU A 147 14.02 -0.04 4.57
C LEU A 147 12.67 0.68 4.53
N TRP A 148 12.69 1.98 4.24
CA TRP A 148 11.49 2.82 4.19
C TRP A 148 11.48 3.66 2.92
N ASN A 149 10.35 3.59 2.23
CA ASN A 149 10.03 4.46 1.11
C ASN A 149 9.06 5.56 1.54
N LEU A 150 9.27 6.74 0.98
CA LEU A 150 8.37 7.87 1.01
C LEU A 150 7.99 8.16 -0.45
N ALA A 151 6.76 7.80 -0.82
CA ALA A 151 6.21 8.10 -2.14
C ALA A 151 5.29 9.32 -2.05
N LEU A 152 5.48 10.26 -2.97
CA LEU A 152 4.61 11.41 -3.17
C LEU A 152 3.89 11.26 -4.50
N GLU A 153 2.56 11.33 -4.51
CA GLU A 153 1.75 11.26 -5.72
C GLU A 153 1.01 12.57 -5.94
N ALA A 154 1.39 13.32 -6.97
CA ALA A 154 0.70 14.52 -7.39
C ALA A 154 -0.27 14.19 -8.53
N TRP A 155 -1.56 14.37 -8.27
CA TRP A 155 -2.63 14.12 -9.23
C TRP A 155 -3.02 15.40 -9.97
N SER A 156 -3.60 15.24 -11.17
CA SER A 156 -4.06 16.35 -12.01
C SER A 156 -5.22 17.17 -11.42
N ASP A 157 -5.92 16.65 -10.40
CA ASP A 157 -6.98 17.35 -9.67
C ASP A 157 -6.47 18.19 -8.47
N ASN A 158 -5.15 18.40 -8.41
CA ASN A 158 -4.41 19.06 -7.33
C ASN A 158 -4.34 18.28 -6.02
N THR A 159 -4.79 17.03 -5.99
CA THR A 159 -4.56 16.15 -4.84
C THR A 159 -3.08 15.80 -4.73
N LEU A 160 -2.59 15.74 -3.50
CA LEU A 160 -1.30 15.18 -3.14
C LEU A 160 -1.55 14.05 -2.14
N SER A 161 -1.18 12.84 -2.52
CA SER A 161 -1.14 11.70 -1.60
C SER A 161 0.31 11.45 -1.19
N VAL A 162 0.50 11.16 0.08
CA VAL A 162 1.83 10.94 0.68
C VAL A 162 1.81 9.60 1.37
N TYR A 163 2.71 8.71 0.97
CA TYR A 163 2.74 7.36 1.49
C TYR A 163 4.04 7.07 2.21
N SER A 164 3.94 6.38 3.34
CA SER A 164 5.08 5.75 4.00
C SER A 164 4.96 4.25 3.82
N THR A 165 5.94 3.67 3.14
CA THR A 165 5.96 2.26 2.81
C THR A 165 7.16 1.59 3.46
N ARG A 166 6.99 0.36 3.93
CA ARG A 166 8.09 -0.48 4.40
C ARG A 166 7.99 -1.88 3.84
N GLU A 167 9.13 -2.53 3.68
CA GLU A 167 9.18 -3.96 3.44
C GLU A 167 8.68 -4.72 4.68
N VAL A 168 7.90 -5.76 4.44
CA VAL A 168 7.37 -6.68 5.45
C VAL A 168 7.60 -8.11 4.98
N GLN A 169 7.48 -9.06 5.90
CA GLN A 169 7.53 -10.47 5.56
C GLN A 169 6.19 -11.12 5.87
N PRO A 170 5.77 -12.15 5.11
CA PRO A 170 4.55 -12.89 5.42
C PRO A 170 4.46 -13.37 6.88
N ALA A 171 5.60 -13.72 7.46
CA ALA A 171 5.73 -14.17 8.84
C ALA A 171 5.43 -13.08 9.90
N ASP A 172 5.41 -11.79 9.53
CA ASP A 172 5.05 -10.70 10.43
C ASP A 172 3.55 -10.67 10.75
N PHE A 173 2.75 -11.36 9.92
CA PHE A 173 1.31 -11.48 10.06
C PHE A 173 0.93 -12.78 10.74
N THR A 174 -0.20 -12.79 11.45
CA THR A 174 -0.69 -13.94 12.21
C THR A 174 -2.21 -14.05 12.15
N GLU A 175 -2.75 -15.21 12.56
CA GLU A 175 -4.18 -15.41 12.85
C GLU A 175 -5.14 -15.02 11.69
N ILE A 176 -5.08 -15.73 10.56
CA ILE A 176 -6.07 -15.55 9.48
C ILE A 176 -7.43 -16.10 9.88
N GLN A 177 -8.46 -15.29 9.72
CA GLN A 177 -9.86 -15.74 9.68
C GLN A 177 -10.42 -15.44 8.29
N SER A 178 -10.58 -16.47 7.46
CA SER A 178 -11.18 -16.32 6.14
C SER A 178 -12.70 -16.19 6.26
N SER A 179 -13.32 -15.35 5.42
CA SER A 179 -14.78 -15.20 5.32
C SER A 179 -15.48 -16.49 4.87
N ASN A 180 -14.76 -17.43 4.25
CA ASN A 180 -15.28 -18.74 3.83
C ASN A 180 -15.32 -19.77 4.96
N ARG A 181 -16.25 -19.60 5.91
CA ARG A 181 -16.66 -20.69 6.83
C ARG A 181 -17.40 -21.85 6.13
N ALA A 182 -17.64 -21.77 4.81
CA ALA A 182 -18.38 -22.78 4.05
C ALA A 182 -17.52 -23.76 3.22
N ALA A 183 -16.19 -23.58 3.14
CA ALA A 183 -15.33 -24.41 2.27
C ALA A 183 -14.22 -25.19 3.00
N LEU A 184 -14.14 -25.11 4.33
CA LEU A 184 -13.30 -25.99 5.15
C LEU A 184 -14.20 -26.86 6.01
N GLY A 185 -14.77 -27.87 5.37
CA GLY A 185 -15.56 -28.90 6.02
C GLY A 185 -14.71 -29.79 6.92
N ALA A 186 -15.27 -30.08 8.11
CA ALA A 186 -14.98 -31.21 8.98
C ALA A 186 -13.59 -31.28 9.66
N GLY A 187 -13.59 -30.85 10.93
CA GLY A 187 -12.76 -31.50 11.95
C GLY A 187 -11.64 -30.65 12.54
N GLN A 188 -11.98 -29.71 13.42
CA GLN A 188 -11.41 -29.59 14.77
C GLN A 188 -12.04 -28.39 15.46
N SER A 189 -12.88 -28.68 16.45
CA SER A 189 -13.42 -27.69 17.38
C SER A 189 -12.30 -27.23 18.32
N ASN A 190 -11.66 -26.11 18.02
CA ASN A 190 -11.02 -25.31 19.06
C ASN A 190 -12.01 -24.26 19.53
N SER A 191 -12.52 -24.47 20.73
CA SER A 191 -13.38 -23.55 21.46
C SER A 191 -12.62 -22.27 21.77
N PHE A 192 -12.79 -21.25 20.93
CA PHE A 192 -12.55 -19.87 21.31
C PHE A 192 -13.90 -19.22 21.59
N SER A 193 -14.26 -19.18 22.88
CA SER A 193 -15.31 -18.32 23.40
C SER A 193 -14.68 -16.97 23.74
N ALA A 194 -14.49 -16.13 22.72
CA ALA A 194 -14.29 -14.69 22.89
C ALA A 194 -14.74 -13.98 21.60
N ASP A 195 -15.67 -13.04 21.78
CA ASP A 195 -16.04 -11.98 20.85
C ASP A 195 -16.80 -12.31 19.56
N VAL A 196 -17.87 -13.11 19.67
CA VAL A 196 -18.91 -13.14 18.62
C VAL A 196 -19.61 -11.77 18.47
N ASP A 197 -19.67 -10.98 19.55
CA ASP A 197 -20.30 -9.66 19.55
C ASP A 197 -19.46 -8.59 18.82
N SER A 198 -18.12 -8.68 18.84
CA SER A 198 -17.27 -7.76 18.09
C SER A 198 -17.32 -8.04 16.58
N ILE A 199 -17.46 -9.31 16.18
CA ILE A 199 -17.59 -9.75 14.78
C ILE A 199 -18.90 -9.23 14.17
N GLN A 200 -20.01 -9.31 14.90
CA GLN A 200 -21.28 -8.73 14.44
C GLN A 200 -21.24 -7.20 14.41
N ALA A 201 -20.65 -6.55 15.41
CA ALA A 201 -20.54 -5.09 15.44
C ALA A 201 -19.67 -4.55 14.29
N PHE A 202 -18.56 -5.22 13.98
CA PHE A 202 -17.64 -4.82 12.92
C PHE A 202 -18.25 -5.01 11.52
N ASN A 203 -18.92 -6.14 11.27
CA ASN A 203 -19.66 -6.36 10.01
C ASN A 203 -20.85 -5.41 9.86
N ASN A 204 -21.58 -5.11 10.95
CA ASN A 204 -22.73 -4.20 10.90
C ASN A 204 -22.33 -2.72 10.77
N GLN A 205 -21.15 -2.31 11.23
CA GLN A 205 -20.61 -0.97 10.94
C GLN A 205 -20.10 -0.85 9.50
N ALA A 206 -19.47 -1.91 8.96
CA ALA A 206 -19.02 -1.94 7.57
C ALA A 206 -20.20 -1.94 6.57
N LEU A 207 -21.29 -2.66 6.88
CA LEU A 207 -22.49 -2.71 6.03
C LEU A 207 -23.33 -1.42 6.06
N ASN A 208 -23.35 -0.70 7.17
CA ASN A 208 -24.20 0.51 7.33
C ASN A 208 -23.52 1.82 6.89
N LYS A 209 -22.23 1.79 6.54
CA LYS A 209 -21.54 2.93 5.93
C LYS A 209 -21.06 2.59 4.53
N ARG A 210 -22.01 2.20 3.68
CA ARG A 210 -21.87 2.19 2.22
C ARG A 210 -21.88 3.65 1.72
N GLU A 211 -20.92 4.43 2.18
CA GLU A 211 -20.57 5.69 1.53
C GLU A 211 -20.02 5.30 0.17
N SER A 212 -20.77 5.68 -0.85
CA SER A 212 -20.41 5.70 -2.26
C SER A 212 -19.10 6.46 -2.46
N ARG A 213 -17.97 5.81 -2.20
CA ARG A 213 -16.71 6.07 -2.88
C ARG A 213 -16.42 4.84 -3.71
N SER A 214 -16.75 5.01 -4.98
CA SER A 214 -16.39 4.15 -6.07
C SER A 214 -14.89 3.86 -6.05
N ARG A 215 -14.54 2.75 -6.68
CA ARG A 215 -13.21 2.12 -6.75
C ARG A 215 -12.11 3.12 -7.09
N GLU A 216 -11.54 3.74 -6.06
CA GLU A 216 -10.24 4.40 -6.18
C GLU A 216 -9.20 3.29 -6.31
N PHE A 217 -8.92 2.87 -7.56
CA PHE A 217 -7.77 2.02 -7.92
C PHE A 217 -6.47 2.82 -7.80
N ALA A 218 -6.23 3.41 -6.63
CA ALA A 218 -4.91 3.81 -6.21
C ALA A 218 -4.43 2.60 -5.39
N ILE A 219 -3.48 1.80 -5.86
CA ILE A 219 -2.08 2.04 -5.48
C ILE A 219 -1.08 1.27 -6.38
N ALA A 220 -1.46 0.95 -7.62
CA ALA A 220 -0.66 0.05 -8.49
C ALA A 220 0.74 0.56 -8.93
N TRP A 221 1.28 1.66 -8.38
CA TRP A 221 2.70 2.02 -8.56
C TRP A 221 3.33 2.72 -7.35
N ILE A 222 2.87 2.46 -6.11
CA ILE A 222 3.58 3.03 -4.93
C ILE A 222 5.01 2.50 -4.82
N VAL A 223 5.37 1.44 -5.53
CA VAL A 223 6.65 0.77 -5.32
C VAL A 223 7.18 0.12 -6.60
N THR A 224 7.67 0.90 -7.57
CA THR A 224 8.58 0.30 -8.57
C THR A 224 9.96 0.18 -7.92
N ILE A 225 10.13 -0.80 -7.01
CA ILE A 225 11.42 -1.06 -6.36
C ILE A 225 12.37 -1.68 -7.38
N VAL A 226 13.36 -0.87 -7.74
CA VAL A 226 14.66 -1.22 -8.32
C VAL A 226 14.58 -2.33 -9.38
N GLY A 227 14.41 -1.93 -10.64
CA GLY A 227 14.55 -2.92 -11.72
C GLY A 227 14.38 -2.50 -13.17
N PHE A 228 14.06 -1.26 -13.56
CA PHE A 228 13.92 -0.96 -14.99
C PHE A 228 14.60 0.34 -15.43
N PHE A 229 15.80 0.18 -15.99
CA PHE A 229 16.13 0.87 -17.24
C PHE A 229 15.07 0.49 -18.27
N LEU A 230 14.29 1.44 -18.78
CA LEU A 230 14.10 1.66 -20.22
C LEU A 230 13.06 2.76 -20.51
N MET A 231 13.51 3.67 -21.38
CA MET A 231 12.73 4.33 -22.44
C MET A 231 11.67 5.36 -22.05
N ILE A 232 12.12 6.60 -21.87
CA ILE A 232 11.59 7.71 -22.68
C ILE A 232 12.74 8.62 -23.13
N SER A 233 13.26 8.32 -24.31
CA SER A 233 13.63 9.37 -25.26
C SER A 233 13.55 8.75 -26.64
N GLY A 234 12.41 8.98 -27.29
CA GLY A 234 12.24 8.77 -28.71
C GLY A 234 13.24 9.62 -29.50
N ILE A 235 13.80 8.97 -30.52
CA ILE A 235 13.98 9.57 -31.84
C ILE A 235 12.79 9.10 -32.67
#